data_AF-A0A7C8ZHR8-F1
#
_entry.id   AF-A0A7C8ZHR8-F1
#
_cell.length_a   1.000
_cell.length_b   1.000
_cell.length_c   1.000
_cell.angle_alpha   90.00
_cell.angle_beta   90.00
_cell.angle_gamma   90.00
#
_symmetry.space_group_name_H-M   'P 1'
#
loop_
_entity.id
_entity.type
_entity.pdbx_description
1 polymer ?
#
loop_
_entity_poly.entity_id
_entity_poly.type
_entity_poly.pdbx_seq_one_letter_code
_entity_poly.pdbx_strand_id
1 'polypeptide(L)'
;RTKDLGFSAHRFFLWAKRFPGFEPSVSSYKILVDVLGSSRQFPLIWDLLAEVRENGSFELCPEIFWVIFGAYCRANLPNDAVRAFNRMVDFGLRPSSNDLDHLLYLMCKRKFVKHGQELFDKVKRQFAPSVKTYSILIRGWGD
;
A
#
# COMPACT_ATOMS: atom_id res chain seq x y z
N ARG A 1 1.95 17.36 -16.01
CA ARG A 1 2.64 17.12 -14.71
C ARG A 1 3.08 15.65 -14.71
N THR A 2 4.35 15.41 -15.06
CA THR A 2 5.13 14.15 -14.96
C THR A 2 4.43 12.81 -15.26
N LYS A 3 4.05 12.56 -16.53
CA LYS A 3 3.67 11.20 -16.96
C LYS A 3 4.86 10.23 -16.96
N ASP A 4 6.08 10.74 -17.13
CA ASP A 4 7.28 9.92 -17.33
C ASP A 4 8.10 9.66 -16.06
N LEU A 5 7.76 10.32 -14.94
CA LEU A 5 8.58 10.22 -13.72
C LEU A 5 8.58 8.79 -13.14
N GLY A 6 7.44 8.09 -13.16
CA GLY A 6 7.35 6.70 -12.72
C GLY A 6 8.26 5.76 -13.51
N PHE A 7 8.24 5.88 -14.85
CA PHE A 7 9.06 5.04 -15.72
C PHE A 7 10.56 5.37 -15.56
N SER A 8 10.91 6.65 -15.48
CA SER A 8 12.29 7.08 -15.26
C SER A 8 12.83 6.62 -13.92
N ALA A 9 12.02 6.73 -12.85
CA ALA A 9 12.39 6.25 -11.51
C ALA A 9 12.59 4.73 -11.48
N HIS A 10 11.70 3.97 -12.11
CA HIS A 10 11.82 2.51 -12.22
C HIS A 10 13.06 2.11 -13.03
N ARG A 11 13.31 2.73 -14.19
CA ARG A 11 14.52 2.47 -14.99
C ARG A 11 15.80 2.81 -14.25
N PHE A 12 15.82 3.93 -13.52
CA PHE A 12 16.96 4.30 -12.70
C PHE A 12 17.20 3.27 -11.58
N PHE A 13 16.13 2.82 -10.92
CA PHE A 13 16.23 1.80 -9.87
C PHE A 13 16.77 0.47 -10.40
N LEU A 14 16.28 0.00 -11.55
CA LEU A 14 16.81 -1.20 -12.21
C LEU A 14 18.27 -1.04 -12.64
N TRP A 15 18.64 0.14 -13.13
CA TRP A 15 20.04 0.45 -13.45
C TRP A 15 20.93 0.42 -12.20
N ALA A 16 20.47 1.00 -11.08
CA ALA A 16 21.19 0.99 -9.80
C ALA A 16 21.40 -0.43 -9.26
N LYS A 17 20.39 -1.31 -9.36
CA LYS A 17 20.46 -2.73 -8.98
C LYS A 17 21.50 -3.55 -9.74
N ARG A 18 21.97 -3.07 -10.91
CA ARG A 18 23.01 -3.77 -11.68
C ARG A 18 24.42 -3.57 -11.12
N PHE A 19 24.62 -2.60 -10.24
CA PHE A 19 25.94 -2.37 -9.64
C PHE A 19 26.25 -3.46 -8.60
N PRO A 20 27.43 -4.12 -8.69
CA PRO A 20 27.83 -5.12 -7.72
C PRO A 20 27.87 -4.54 -6.30
N GLY A 21 27.25 -5.24 -5.34
CA GLY A 21 27.20 -4.83 -3.94
C GLY A 21 26.19 -3.73 -3.60
N PHE A 22 25.38 -3.27 -4.56
CA PHE A 22 24.28 -2.35 -4.28
C PHE A 22 23.03 -3.12 -3.82
N GLU A 23 22.66 -2.97 -2.56
CA GLU A 23 21.42 -3.51 -2.01
C GLU A 23 20.44 -2.36 -1.73
N PRO A 24 19.28 -2.31 -2.42
CA PRO A 24 18.30 -1.28 -2.17
C PRO A 24 17.69 -1.41 -0.78
N SER A 25 17.64 -0.29 -0.04
CA SER A 25 17.01 -0.24 1.29
C SER A 25 15.48 -0.30 1.23
N VAL A 26 14.85 -0.62 2.37
CA VAL A 26 13.38 -0.52 2.58
C VAL A 26 12.85 0.84 2.10
N SER A 27 13.56 1.91 2.44
CA SER A 27 13.18 3.30 2.12
C SER A 27 13.22 3.54 0.61
N SER A 28 14.20 2.96 -0.09
CA SER A 28 14.31 3.03 -1.55
C SER A 28 13.10 2.38 -2.22
N TYR A 29 12.66 1.21 -1.75
CA TYR A 29 11.44 0.56 -2.24
C TYR A 29 10.18 1.40 -1.95
N LYS A 30 10.04 1.94 -0.72
CA LYS A 30 8.91 2.82 -0.36
C LYS A 30 8.82 4.03 -1.27
N ILE A 31 9.94 4.70 -1.55
CA ILE A 31 10.00 5.85 -2.46
C ILE A 31 9.59 5.43 -3.87
N LEU A 32 10.14 4.33 -4.39
CA LEU A 32 9.81 3.86 -5.73
C LEU A 32 8.32 3.52 -5.86
N VAL A 33 7.74 2.83 -4.87
CA VAL A 33 6.31 2.50 -4.83
C VAL A 33 5.45 3.77 -4.75
N ASP A 34 5.84 4.78 -3.96
CA ASP A 34 5.10 6.05 -3.89
C ASP A 34 5.13 6.82 -5.21
N VAL A 35 6.29 6.85 -5.88
CA VAL A 35 6.45 7.48 -7.19
C VAL A 35 5.62 6.76 -8.26
N LEU A 36 5.72 5.44 -8.34
CA LEU A 36 4.92 4.62 -9.27
C LEU A 36 3.42 4.76 -9.00
N GLY A 37 3.03 4.76 -7.73
CA GLY A 37 1.64 4.91 -7.31
C GLY A 37 1.08 6.29 -7.65
N SER A 38 1.88 7.34 -7.49
CA SER A 38 1.52 8.71 -7.86
C SER A 38 1.45 8.90 -9.38
N SER A 39 2.23 8.14 -10.15
CA SER A 39 2.13 8.04 -11.61
C SER A 39 1.06 7.03 -12.09
N ARG A 40 0.31 6.40 -11.17
CA ARG A 40 -0.72 5.37 -11.46
C ARG A 40 -0.20 4.14 -12.22
N GLN A 41 1.10 3.85 -12.10
CA GLN A 41 1.76 2.70 -12.71
C GLN A 41 1.66 1.47 -11.78
N PHE A 42 0.44 1.10 -11.40
CA PHE A 42 0.19 0.00 -10.47
C PHE A 42 0.70 -1.37 -10.93
N PRO A 43 0.65 -1.74 -12.23
CA PRO A 43 1.23 -3.01 -12.69
C PRO A 43 2.71 -3.14 -12.31
N LEU A 44 3.50 -2.09 -12.52
CA LEU A 44 4.93 -2.08 -12.17
C LEU A 44 5.18 -2.22 -10.66
N ILE A 45 4.25 -1.76 -9.82
CA ILE A 45 4.35 -1.97 -8.36
C ILE A 45 4.20 -3.46 -8.05
N TRP A 46 3.23 -4.14 -8.67
CA TRP A 46 3.00 -5.56 -8.43
C TRP A 46 4.13 -6.42 -8.99
N ASP A 47 4.65 -6.08 -10.17
CA ASP A 47 5.82 -6.75 -10.76
C ASP A 47 7.04 -6.62 -9.84
N LEU A 48 7.27 -5.42 -9.28
CA LEU A 48 8.34 -5.17 -8.32
C LEU A 48 8.18 -6.00 -7.04
N LEU A 49 6.96 -6.08 -6.48
CA LEU A 49 6.72 -6.88 -5.27
C LEU A 49 6.89 -8.38 -5.54
N ALA A 50 6.49 -8.86 -6.72
CA ALA A 50 6.68 -10.26 -7.13
C ALA A 50 8.17 -10.58 -7.26
N GLU A 51 8.94 -9.71 -7.90
CA GLU A 51 10.40 -9.85 -8.02
C GLU A 51 11.08 -9.92 -6.64
N VAL A 52 10.69 -9.04 -5.70
CA VAL A 52 11.24 -9.04 -4.33
C VAL A 52 10.90 -10.34 -3.60
N ARG A 53 9.69 -10.86 -3.77
CA ARG A 53 9.26 -12.13 -3.18
C ARG A 53 10.03 -13.33 -3.73
N GLU A 54 10.27 -13.37 -5.05
CA GLU A 54 10.95 -14.48 -5.72
C GLU A 54 12.45 -14.50 -5.47
N ASN A 55 13.09 -13.34 -5.50
CA ASN A 55 14.55 -13.25 -5.36
C ASN A 55 15.00 -13.29 -3.89
N GLY A 56 14.08 -13.18 -2.93
CA GLY A 56 14.40 -13.10 -1.50
C GLY A 56 15.29 -11.91 -1.15
N SER A 57 15.39 -10.92 -2.04
CA SER A 57 16.36 -9.82 -1.94
C SER A 57 16.08 -8.87 -0.78
N PHE A 58 14.87 -8.91 -0.23
CA PHE A 58 14.42 -8.00 0.81
C PHE A 58 13.16 -8.54 1.50
N GLU A 59 13.08 -8.40 2.82
CA GLU A 59 11.88 -8.76 3.60
C GLU A 59 10.82 -7.68 3.45
N LEU A 60 9.73 -8.00 2.73
CA LEU A 60 8.63 -7.06 2.55
C LEU A 60 8.08 -6.62 3.91
N CYS A 61 7.92 -5.31 4.11
CA CYS A 61 7.34 -4.76 5.35
C CYS A 61 5.91 -4.25 5.11
N PRO A 62 5.02 -4.32 6.12
CA PRO A 62 3.63 -3.83 6.00
C PRO A 62 3.52 -2.37 5.54
N GLU A 63 4.49 -1.51 5.87
CA GLU A 63 4.46 -0.10 5.51
C GLU A 63 4.55 0.14 4.00
N ILE A 64 5.12 -0.80 3.23
CA ILE A 64 5.09 -0.71 1.76
C ILE A 64 3.64 -0.79 1.26
N PHE A 65 2.84 -1.67 1.86
CA PHE A 65 1.41 -1.77 1.55
C PHE A 65 0.65 -0.52 1.98
N TRP A 66 1.01 0.15 3.07
CA TRP A 66 0.39 1.42 3.45
C TRP A 66 0.59 2.51 2.39
N VAL A 67 1.76 2.55 1.75
CA VAL A 67 2.02 3.43 0.61
C VAL A 67 1.11 3.07 -0.57
N ILE A 68 0.94 1.77 -0.86
CA ILE A 68 0.06 1.28 -1.93
C ILE A 68 -1.41 1.63 -1.65
N PHE A 69 -1.89 1.45 -0.41
CA PHE A 69 -3.24 1.86 0.00
C PHE A 69 -3.46 3.34 -0.25
N GLY A 70 -2.47 4.15 0.17
CA GLY A 70 -2.48 5.59 -0.03
C GLY A 70 -2.52 5.95 -1.52
N ALA A 71 -1.73 5.28 -2.35
CA ALA A 71 -1.70 5.47 -3.80
C ALA A 71 -3.06 5.15 -4.45
N TYR A 72 -3.68 4.02 -4.12
CA TYR A 72 -5.00 3.66 -4.62
C TYR A 72 -6.09 4.63 -4.18
N CYS A 73 -6.08 5.04 -2.91
CA CYS A 73 -7.04 6.03 -2.41
C CYS A 73 -6.83 7.40 -3.09
N ARG A 74 -5.58 7.81 -3.37
CA ARG A 74 -5.28 9.03 -4.18
C ARG A 74 -5.73 8.91 -5.63
N ALA A 75 -5.73 7.70 -6.17
CA ALA A 75 -6.19 7.42 -7.52
C ALA A 75 -7.72 7.28 -7.65
N ASN A 76 -8.48 7.45 -6.56
CA ASN A 76 -9.93 7.24 -6.51
C ASN A 76 -10.35 5.78 -6.78
N LEU A 77 -9.54 4.83 -6.30
CA LEU A 77 -9.74 3.39 -6.47
C LEU A 77 -9.84 2.68 -5.10
N PRO A 78 -10.90 2.93 -4.30
CA PRO A 78 -11.02 2.38 -2.94
C PRO A 78 -11.11 0.84 -2.92
N ASN A 79 -11.77 0.23 -3.91
CA ASN A 79 -11.86 -1.22 -4.03
C ASN A 79 -10.48 -1.87 -4.27
N ASP A 80 -9.61 -1.21 -5.05
CA ASP A 80 -8.23 -1.67 -5.23
C ASP A 80 -7.39 -1.56 -3.95
N ALA A 81 -7.62 -0.52 -3.14
CA ALA A 81 -6.97 -0.42 -1.84
C ALA A 81 -7.36 -1.61 -0.92
N VAL A 82 -8.65 -1.98 -0.91
CA VAL A 82 -9.14 -3.17 -0.20
C VAL A 82 -8.54 -4.46 -0.76
N ARG A 83 -8.46 -4.60 -2.09
CA ARG A 83 -7.79 -5.75 -2.72
C ARG A 83 -6.33 -5.82 -2.30
N ALA A 84 -5.61 -4.70 -2.28
CA ALA A 84 -4.21 -4.67 -1.87
C ALA A 84 -4.02 -5.13 -0.42
N PHE A 85 -4.94 -4.75 0.49
CA PHE A 85 -4.91 -5.22 1.88
C PHE A 85 -5.10 -6.73 1.98
N ASN A 86 -6.07 -7.29 1.26
CA ASN A 86 -6.28 -8.74 1.24
C ASN A 86 -5.10 -9.49 0.63
N ARG A 87 -4.42 -8.91 -0.37
CA ARG A 87 -3.26 -9.51 -1.03
C ARG A 87 -1.99 -9.48 -0.18
N MET A 88 -1.94 -8.82 0.98
CA MET A 88 -0.77 -8.86 1.86
C MET A 88 -0.34 -10.31 2.16
N VAL A 89 -1.31 -11.22 2.33
CA VAL A 89 -1.04 -12.64 2.61
C VAL A 89 -0.30 -13.34 1.46
N ASP A 90 -0.55 -12.93 0.21
CA ASP A 90 0.14 -13.45 -0.98
C ASP A 90 1.64 -13.13 -0.92
N PHE A 91 2.02 -12.10 -0.16
CA PHE A 91 3.40 -11.65 0.01
C PHE A 91 3.98 -12.06 1.38
N GLY A 92 3.36 -13.03 2.05
CA GLY A 92 3.83 -13.55 3.34
C GLY A 92 3.48 -12.66 4.54
N LEU A 93 2.77 -11.55 4.32
CA LEU A 93 2.37 -10.62 5.36
C LEU A 93 0.95 -10.91 5.82
N ARG A 94 0.81 -11.40 7.05
CA ARG A 94 -0.51 -11.47 7.68
C ARG A 94 -0.93 -10.05 8.06
N PRO A 95 -2.07 -9.54 7.55
CA PRO A 95 -2.56 -8.25 7.98
C PRO A 95 -2.71 -8.23 9.50
N SER A 96 -2.53 -7.06 10.09
CA SER A 96 -2.74 -6.79 11.51
C SER A 96 -3.82 -5.71 11.70
N SER A 97 -4.29 -5.54 12.93
CA SER A 97 -5.24 -4.47 13.27
C SER A 97 -4.68 -3.08 12.95
N ASN A 98 -3.35 -2.89 13.02
CA ASN A 98 -2.71 -1.61 12.67
C ASN A 98 -2.73 -1.33 11.16
N ASP A 99 -2.64 -2.37 10.33
CA ASP A 99 -2.77 -2.24 8.87
C ASP A 99 -4.19 -1.87 8.47
N LEU A 100 -5.18 -2.49 9.14
CA LEU A 100 -6.59 -2.18 8.98
C LEU A 100 -6.87 -0.72 9.36
N ASP A 101 -6.38 -0.29 10.53
CA ASP A 101 -6.53 1.10 11.00
C ASP A 101 -5.92 2.09 10.00
N HIS A 102 -4.74 1.78 9.44
CA HIS A 102 -4.12 2.62 8.42
C HIS A 102 -4.97 2.72 7.15
N LEU A 103 -5.47 1.60 6.63
CA LEU A 103 -6.32 1.61 5.45
C LEU A 103 -7.62 2.40 5.71
N LEU A 104 -8.30 2.15 6.83
CA LEU A 104 -9.52 2.86 7.20
C LEU A 104 -9.27 4.37 7.33
N TYR A 105 -8.18 4.77 7.97
CA TYR A 105 -7.80 6.17 8.08
C TYR A 105 -7.61 6.82 6.70
N LEU A 106 -6.92 6.15 5.78
CA LEU A 106 -6.69 6.64 4.42
C LEU A 106 -8.00 6.74 3.62
N MET A 107 -8.91 5.77 3.79
CA MET A 107 -10.23 5.77 3.15
C MET A 107 -11.09 6.92 3.67
N CYS A 108 -11.19 7.10 4.99
CA CYS A 108 -11.93 8.20 5.61
C CYS A 108 -11.36 9.57 5.18
N LYS A 109 -10.03 9.73 5.19
CA LYS A 109 -9.35 10.95 4.73
C LYS A 109 -9.66 11.30 3.26
N ARG A 110 -10.00 10.31 2.44
CA ARG A 110 -10.37 10.48 1.02
C ARG A 110 -11.88 10.44 0.77
N LYS A 111 -12.69 10.53 1.83
CA LYS A 111 -14.17 10.49 1.79
C LYS A 111 -14.76 9.17 1.29
N PHE A 112 -13.99 8.07 1.34
CA PHE A 112 -14.47 6.71 1.05
C PHE A 112 -15.00 5.99 2.30
N VAL A 113 -15.67 6.72 3.19
CA VAL A 113 -16.08 6.24 4.51
C VAL A 113 -16.99 5.02 4.40
N LYS A 114 -17.90 5.00 3.41
CA LYS A 114 -18.76 3.85 3.12
C LYS A 114 -17.97 2.57 2.80
N HIS A 115 -16.97 2.68 1.92
CA HIS A 115 -16.10 1.54 1.57
C HIS A 115 -15.26 1.09 2.78
N GLY A 116 -14.79 2.03 3.59
CA GLY A 116 -14.11 1.74 4.85
C GLY A 116 -15.00 0.99 5.84
N GLN A 117 -16.25 1.43 6.01
CA GLN A 117 -17.24 0.76 6.84
C GLN A 117 -17.53 -0.67 6.34
N GLU A 118 -17.74 -0.85 5.04
CA GLU A 118 -17.96 -2.17 4.44
C GLU A 118 -16.77 -3.13 4.64
N LEU A 119 -15.54 -2.63 4.49
CA LEU A 119 -14.34 -3.39 4.83
C LEU A 119 -14.36 -3.79 6.30
N PHE A 120 -14.55 -2.82 7.19
CA PHE A 120 -14.57 -3.04 8.64
C PHE A 120 -15.61 -4.08 9.03
N ASP A 121 -16.83 -4.01 8.49
CA ASP A 121 -17.90 -4.95 8.79
C ASP A 121 -17.58 -6.40 8.38
N LYS A 122 -16.80 -6.58 7.30
CA LYS A 122 -16.32 -7.91 6.86
C LYS A 122 -15.24 -8.47 7.77
N VAL A 123 -14.33 -7.63 8.29
CA VAL A 123 -13.11 -8.08 8.95
C VAL A 123 -13.11 -7.88 10.47
N LYS A 124 -14.11 -7.19 11.05
CA LYS A 124 -14.19 -6.89 12.50
C LYS A 124 -14.16 -8.11 13.40
N ARG A 125 -14.57 -9.29 12.92
CA ARG A 125 -14.48 -10.54 13.70
C ARG A 125 -13.07 -11.12 13.75
N GLN A 126 -12.20 -10.74 12.81
CA GLN A 126 -10.85 -11.28 12.65
C GLN A 126 -9.79 -10.42 13.37
N PHE A 127 -10.00 -9.10 13.46
CA PHE A 127 -8.95 -8.15 13.90
C PHE A 127 -9.17 -7.51 15.27
N ALA A 128 -10.19 -7.91 16.04
CA ALA A 128 -10.53 -7.35 17.36
C ALA A 128 -10.41 -5.80 17.38
N PRO A 129 -11.42 -5.07 16.87
CA PRO A 129 -11.36 -3.62 16.65
C PRO A 129 -10.89 -2.86 17.88
N SER A 130 -9.92 -1.96 17.68
CA SER A 130 -9.39 -1.13 18.76
C SER A 130 -10.21 0.15 18.92
N VAL A 131 -10.01 0.87 20.03
CA VAL A 131 -10.57 2.22 20.23
C VAL A 131 -10.20 3.13 19.06
N LYS A 132 -8.96 3.03 18.56
CA LYS A 132 -8.47 3.79 17.40
C LYS A 132 -9.29 3.49 16.14
N THR A 133 -9.63 2.23 15.89
CA THR A 133 -10.45 1.82 14.74
C THR A 133 -11.80 2.52 14.75
N TYR A 134 -12.50 2.51 15.89
CA TYR A 134 -13.80 3.18 16.03
C TYR A 134 -13.68 4.70 15.95
N SER A 135 -12.65 5.31 16.56
CA SER A 135 -12.41 6.75 16.46
C SER A 135 -12.20 7.21 15.02
N ILE A 136 -11.49 6.42 14.20
CA ILE A 136 -11.30 6.70 12.78
C ILE A 136 -12.63 6.72 12.04
N LEU A 137 -13.48 5.71 12.25
CA LEU A 137 -14.78 5.61 11.58
C LEU A 137 -15.76 6.70 12.02
N ILE A 138 -15.87 6.96 13.33
CA ILE A 138 -16.74 8.03 13.87
C ILE A 138 -16.35 9.38 13.28
N ARG A 139 -15.05 9.70 13.27
CA ARG A 139 -14.56 10.93 12.65
C ARG A 139 -14.86 10.96 11.15
N GLY A 140 -14.64 9.85 10.45
CA GLY A 140 -14.94 9.74 9.03
C GLY A 140 -16.41 10.03 8.69
N TRP A 141 -17.36 9.60 9.52
CA TRP A 141 -18.79 9.88 9.31
C TRP A 141 -19.23 11.28 9.77
N GLY A 142 -18.45 11.92 10.65
CA GLY A 142 -18.73 13.27 11.15
C GLY A 142 -18.19 14.41 10.28
N ASP A 143 -17.20 14.13 9.41
CA ASP A 143 -16.58 15.07 8.45
C ASP A 143 -17.32 15.12 7.10
#